data_AF-H2TNW7-F1
#
_entry.id   AF-H2TNW7-F1
#
_cell.length_a   1.000
_cell.length_b   1.000
_cell.length_c   1.000
_cell.angle_alpha   90.00
_cell.angle_beta   90.00
_cell.angle_gamma   90.00
#
_symmetry.space_group_name_H-M   'P 1'
#
loop_
_entity.id
_entity.type
_entity.pdbx_description
1 polymer ?
#
loop_
_entity_poly.entity_id
_entity_poly.type
_entity_poly.pdbx_seq_one_letter_code
_entity_poly.pdbx_strand_id
1 'polypeptide(L)'
;MSAAHCFSSSSTSGWRISLGRQNLQGTNPNEVSRRVSRIVLHPNYDRDSSNNDIALLRLSSAVTLTDYIRPVCLAASDSVFNNGTDSWVTGWGDVNEGGETSCCSHKSLLRFQCCCHLEAMGSGVNCLPCCCSLSTRARYSA
;
A
#
# COMPACT_ATOMS: atom_id res chain seq x y z
N MET A 1 4.67 -5.37 0.03
CA MET A 1 5.00 -4.38 -1.02
C MET A 1 4.84 -2.99 -0.40
N SER A 2 5.69 -2.05 -0.78
CA SER A 2 5.67 -0.65 -0.31
C SER A 2 6.16 0.25 -1.45
N ALA A 3 6.06 1.57 -1.27
CA ALA A 3 6.76 2.54 -2.13
C ALA A 3 8.27 2.52 -1.85
N ALA A 4 9.08 2.86 -2.86
CA ALA A 4 10.53 2.95 -2.74
C ALA A 4 10.98 4.20 -1.96
N HIS A 5 10.29 5.33 -2.15
CA HIS A 5 10.62 6.60 -1.49
C HIS A 5 10.53 6.53 0.05
N CYS A 6 9.83 5.53 0.60
CA CYS A 6 9.79 5.27 2.05
C CYS A 6 11.17 4.88 2.64
N PHE A 7 12.12 4.49 1.79
CA PHE A 7 13.41 3.97 2.21
C PHE A 7 14.54 4.84 1.67
N SER A 8 15.35 5.40 2.57
CA SER A 8 16.57 6.14 2.19
C SER A 8 17.72 5.22 1.75
N SER A 9 17.66 3.93 2.10
CA SER A 9 18.65 2.91 1.72
C SER A 9 18.05 1.50 1.81
N SER A 10 18.78 0.50 1.33
CA SER A 10 18.43 -0.92 1.48
C SER A 10 18.81 -1.51 2.86
N SER A 11 19.26 -0.68 3.81
CA SER A 11 19.57 -1.10 5.17
C SER A 11 18.32 -1.58 5.90
N THR A 12 18.39 -2.78 6.48
CA THR A 12 17.27 -3.38 7.23
C THR A 12 17.29 -3.03 8.71
N SER A 13 18.33 -2.34 9.19
CA SER A 13 18.47 -1.98 10.61
C SER A 13 17.35 -1.03 11.04
N GLY A 14 16.74 -1.31 12.18
CA GLY A 14 15.62 -0.51 12.72
C GLY A 14 14.26 -0.78 12.08
N TRP A 15 14.18 -1.50 10.95
CA TRP A 15 12.89 -1.79 10.30
C TRP A 15 12.13 -2.94 10.95
N ARG A 16 10.87 -2.68 11.27
CA ARG A 16 9.91 -3.65 11.80
C ARG A 16 8.57 -3.47 11.11
N ILE A 17 7.98 -4.57 10.68
CA ILE A 17 6.66 -4.62 10.06
C ILE A 17 5.68 -5.18 11.10
N SER A 18 4.60 -4.45 11.36
CA SER A 18 3.47 -4.90 12.18
C SER A 18 2.29 -5.26 11.29
N LEU A 19 1.79 -6.49 11.44
CA LEU A 19 0.64 -7.04 10.72
C LEU A 19 -0.51 -7.30 11.68
N GLY A 20 -1.76 -7.33 11.21
CA GLY A 20 -2.94 -7.55 12.07
C GLY A 20 -3.29 -6.37 12.98
N ARG A 21 -2.70 -5.20 12.71
CA ARG A 21 -2.89 -3.96 13.47
C ARG A 21 -4.15 -3.22 13.02
N GLN A 22 -4.94 -2.75 13.98
CA GLN A 22 -6.14 -1.94 13.76
C GLN A 22 -5.96 -0.50 14.21
N ASN A 23 -5.21 -0.28 15.30
CA ASN A 23 -5.01 1.03 15.91
C ASN A 23 -3.53 1.42 15.94
N LEU A 24 -3.21 2.69 15.66
CA LEU A 24 -1.85 3.23 15.77
C LEU A 24 -1.38 3.38 17.23
N GLN A 25 -2.33 3.53 18.15
CA GLN A 25 -2.08 3.68 19.58
C GLN A 25 -2.89 2.64 20.36
N GLY A 26 -2.39 2.28 21.54
CA GLY A 26 -3.03 1.28 22.40
C GLY A 26 -2.82 -0.16 21.95
N THR A 27 -3.64 -1.05 22.50
CA THR A 27 -3.50 -2.50 22.37
C THR A 27 -4.07 -3.00 21.04
N ASN A 28 -3.32 -3.88 20.37
CA ASN A 28 -3.75 -4.60 19.19
C ASN A 28 -3.59 -6.11 19.45
N PRO A 29 -4.65 -6.83 19.85
CA PRO A 29 -4.55 -8.23 20.29
C PRO A 29 -4.12 -9.19 19.17
N ASN A 30 -4.36 -8.82 17.92
CA ASN A 30 -4.00 -9.61 16.74
C ASN A 30 -2.70 -9.15 16.07
N GLU A 31 -1.98 -8.19 16.68
CA GLU A 31 -0.74 -7.66 16.10
C GLU A 31 0.38 -8.69 16.17
N VAL A 32 1.00 -8.93 15.02
CA VAL A 32 2.22 -9.72 14.91
C VAL A 32 3.28 -8.86 14.26
N SER A 33 4.42 -8.74 14.90
CA SER A 33 5.54 -7.99 14.34
C SER A 33 6.70 -8.87 13.91
N ARG A 34 7.36 -8.46 12.83
CA ARG A 34 8.53 -9.12 12.26
C ARG A 34 9.59 -8.09 11.90
N ARG A 35 10.86 -8.46 12.08
CA ARG A 35 11.98 -7.68 11.52
C ARG A 35 12.01 -7.85 10.00
N VAL A 36 12.68 -6.95 9.31
CA VAL A 36 12.95 -7.06 7.87
C VAL A 36 14.31 -7.73 7.68
N SER A 37 14.37 -8.75 6.81
CA SER A 37 15.64 -9.43 6.44
C SER A 37 16.22 -8.92 5.14
N ARG A 38 15.40 -8.31 4.27
CA ARG A 38 15.86 -7.71 3.02
C ARG A 38 14.89 -6.63 2.56
N ILE A 39 15.43 -5.51 2.09
CA ILE A 39 14.70 -4.50 1.33
C ILE A 39 15.24 -4.55 -0.10
N VAL A 40 14.33 -4.63 -1.07
CA VAL A 40 14.63 -4.63 -2.50
C VAL A 40 13.93 -3.42 -3.10
N LEU A 41 14.70 -2.37 -3.37
CA LEU A 41 14.23 -1.21 -4.13
C LEU A 41 14.17 -1.57 -5.61
N HIS A 42 13.23 -1.00 -6.35
CA HIS A 42 13.23 -1.15 -7.79
C HIS A 42 14.55 -0.61 -8.37
N PRO A 43 15.26 -1.37 -9.23
CA PRO A 43 16.59 -0.97 -9.71
C PRO A 43 16.57 0.33 -10.53
N ASN A 44 15.42 0.64 -11.14
CA ASN A 44 15.22 1.87 -11.92
C ASN A 44 14.36 2.91 -11.18
N TYR A 45 14.27 2.84 -9.84
CA TYR A 45 13.60 3.89 -9.09
C TYR A 45 14.34 5.22 -9.26
N ASP A 46 13.60 6.24 -9.71
CA ASP A 46 14.09 7.59 -9.86
C ASP A 46 13.36 8.50 -8.86
N ARG A 47 14.13 9.13 -7.97
CA ARG A 47 13.59 9.97 -6.89
C ARG A 47 13.05 11.30 -7.40
N ASP A 48 13.60 11.84 -8.47
CA ASP A 48 13.21 13.16 -8.98
C ASP A 48 11.90 13.06 -9.76
N SER A 49 11.76 12.02 -10.60
CA SER A 49 10.52 11.78 -11.36
C SER A 49 9.50 10.90 -10.62
N SER A 50 9.86 10.29 -9.48
CA SER A 50 9.06 9.26 -8.79
C SER A 50 8.72 8.04 -9.67
N ASN A 51 9.40 7.86 -10.79
CA ASN A 51 9.20 6.69 -11.64
C ASN A 51 9.69 5.42 -10.94
N ASN A 52 8.93 4.34 -11.10
CA ASN A 52 9.19 3.04 -10.49
C ASN A 52 9.28 3.08 -8.96
N ASP A 53 8.41 3.86 -8.31
CA ASP A 53 8.31 3.99 -6.86
C ASP A 53 7.70 2.74 -6.19
N ILE A 54 8.46 1.63 -6.22
CA ILE A 54 8.05 0.34 -5.67
C ILE A 54 9.22 -0.36 -4.97
N ALA A 55 8.93 -0.97 -3.83
CA ALA A 55 9.86 -1.75 -3.04
C ALA A 55 9.22 -3.04 -2.50
N LEU A 56 10.05 -4.09 -2.42
CA LEU A 56 9.70 -5.36 -1.79
C LEU A 56 10.48 -5.54 -0.49
N LEU A 57 9.79 -6.02 0.54
CA LEU A 57 10.36 -6.30 1.85
C LEU A 57 10.22 -7.79 2.14
N ARG A 58 11.33 -8.44 2.50
CA ARG A 58 11.33 -9.82 2.99
C ARG A 58 11.32 -9.80 4.51
N LEU A 59 10.33 -10.46 5.12
CA LEU A 59 10.28 -10.61 6.57
C LEU A 59 11.43 -11.52 7.06
N SER A 60 11.83 -11.38 8.33
CA SER A 60 12.85 -12.23 8.96
C SER A 60 12.37 -13.67 9.17
N SER A 61 11.07 -13.86 9.30
CA SER A 61 10.42 -15.17 9.39
C SER A 61 8.99 -15.06 8.86
N ALA A 62 8.42 -16.20 8.48
CA ALA A 62 7.03 -16.26 8.04
C ALA A 62 6.06 -15.82 9.15
N VAL A 63 4.86 -15.46 8.74
CA VAL A 63 3.73 -15.16 9.62
C VAL A 63 2.62 -16.18 9.37
N THR A 64 1.96 -16.59 10.44
CA THR A 64 0.77 -17.44 10.34
C THR A 64 -0.38 -16.59 9.79
N LEU A 65 -1.07 -17.10 8.77
CA LEU A 65 -2.27 -16.45 8.27
C LEU A 65 -3.41 -16.65 9.26
N THR A 66 -4.17 -15.58 9.49
CA THR A 66 -5.29 -15.56 10.43
C THR A 66 -6.43 -14.76 9.82
N ASP A 67 -7.53 -14.61 10.55
CA ASP A 67 -8.61 -13.73 10.10
C ASP A 67 -8.18 -12.27 9.94
N TYR A 68 -7.12 -11.86 10.66
CA TYR A 68 -6.58 -10.49 10.71
C TYR A 68 -5.30 -10.30 9.87
N ILE A 69 -4.67 -11.39 9.41
CA ILE A 69 -3.44 -11.37 8.62
C ILE A 69 -3.65 -12.24 7.38
N ARG A 70 -3.95 -11.60 6.25
CA ARG A 70 -4.12 -12.26 4.95
C ARG A 70 -3.38 -11.49 3.85
N PRO A 71 -2.81 -12.18 2.85
CA PRO A 71 -2.24 -11.50 1.69
C PRO A 71 -3.33 -10.87 0.84
N VAL A 72 -2.96 -9.82 0.10
CA VAL A 72 -3.77 -9.28 -1.00
C VAL A 72 -3.34 -9.94 -2.31
N CYS A 73 -4.29 -10.12 -3.24
CA CYS A 73 -3.98 -10.61 -4.57
C CYS A 73 -3.25 -9.54 -5.38
N LEU A 74 -2.35 -9.98 -6.26
CA LEU A 74 -1.83 -9.14 -7.34
C LEU A 74 -2.77 -9.24 -8.54
N ALA A 75 -2.85 -8.17 -9.32
CA ALA A 75 -3.53 -8.19 -10.60
C ALA A 75 -2.88 -9.23 -11.52
N ALA A 76 -3.69 -9.94 -12.30
CA ALA A 76 -3.17 -10.77 -13.38
C ALA A 76 -2.54 -9.89 -14.48
N SER A 77 -1.62 -10.44 -15.26
CA SER A 77 -0.87 -9.69 -16.27
C SER A 77 -1.76 -9.04 -17.34
N ASP A 78 -2.95 -9.58 -17.55
CA ASP A 78 -3.98 -9.14 -18.51
C ASP A 78 -5.16 -8.41 -17.84
N SER A 79 -5.04 -8.07 -16.55
CA SER A 79 -6.08 -7.33 -15.84
C SER A 79 -6.24 -5.92 -16.39
N VAL A 80 -7.49 -5.55 -16.71
CA VAL A 80 -7.86 -4.20 -17.15
C VAL A 80 -8.61 -3.49 -16.04
N PHE A 81 -8.16 -2.29 -15.69
CA PHE A 81 -8.84 -1.40 -14.74
C PHE A 81 -9.52 -0.29 -15.52
N ASN A 82 -10.85 -0.36 -15.63
CA ASN A 82 -11.61 0.63 -16.37
C ASN A 82 -11.75 1.94 -15.57
N ASN A 83 -11.79 3.07 -16.27
CA ASN A 83 -12.12 4.35 -15.65
C ASN A 83 -13.48 4.25 -14.92
N GLY A 84 -13.55 4.84 -13.73
CA GLY A 84 -14.77 4.79 -12.91
C GLY A 84 -14.90 3.53 -12.05
N THR A 85 -13.93 2.60 -12.11
CA THR A 85 -13.93 1.40 -11.25
C THR A 85 -13.78 1.79 -9.78
N ASP A 86 -14.78 1.48 -8.97
CA ASP A 86 -14.71 1.68 -7.53
C ASP A 86 -13.51 0.92 -6.93
N SER A 87 -12.74 1.64 -6.13
CA SER A 87 -11.53 1.18 -5.47
C SER A 87 -11.51 1.70 -4.03
N TRP A 88 -10.70 1.06 -3.20
CA TRP A 88 -10.57 1.43 -1.79
C TRP A 88 -9.12 1.68 -1.43
N VAL A 89 -8.89 2.75 -0.68
CA VAL A 89 -7.61 3.06 -0.05
C VAL A 89 -7.78 2.88 1.46
N THR A 90 -6.80 2.24 2.09
CA THR A 90 -6.80 2.07 3.54
C THR A 90 -5.50 2.56 4.14
N GLY A 91 -5.57 3.20 5.30
CA GLY A 91 -4.39 3.67 6.01
C GLY A 91 -4.75 4.44 7.27
N TRP A 92 -3.72 4.95 7.92
CA TRP A 92 -3.82 5.85 9.08
C TRP A 92 -3.23 7.24 8.78
N GLY A 93 -2.96 7.53 7.50
CA GLY A 93 -2.50 8.84 7.06
C GLY A 93 -3.63 9.87 7.09
N ASP A 94 -3.28 11.13 6.83
CA ASP A 94 -4.28 12.18 6.71
C ASP A 94 -5.20 11.90 5.51
N VAL A 95 -6.49 12.12 5.74
CA VAL A 95 -7.56 11.92 4.77
C VAL A 95 -8.04 13.25 4.18
N ASN A 96 -7.56 14.38 4.72
CA ASN A 96 -7.84 15.72 4.23
C ASN A 96 -6.57 16.35 3.64
N GLU A 97 -6.70 17.10 2.55
CA GLU A 97 -5.60 17.85 1.96
C GLU A 97 -5.32 19.09 2.84
N GLY A 98 -4.17 19.12 3.53
CA GLY A 98 -3.75 20.25 4.37
C GLY A 98 -4.20 20.23 5.84
N GLY A 99 -4.62 19.08 6.37
CA GLY A 99 -4.99 18.92 7.78
C GLY A 99 -3.80 18.73 8.72
N GLU A 100 -3.96 19.14 9.98
CA GLU A 100 -3.01 18.78 11.03
C GLU A 100 -3.15 17.28 11.35
N THR A 101 -2.04 16.55 11.29
CA THR A 101 -1.92 15.13 11.64
C THR A 101 -2.25 14.92 13.11
N SER A 102 -3.53 14.75 13.47
CA SER A 102 -3.88 14.53 14.88
C SER A 102 -5.07 13.61 15.18
N CYS A 103 -5.73 12.98 14.20
CA CYS A 103 -6.93 12.18 14.54
C CYS A 103 -6.88 10.68 14.20
N CYS A 104 -6.11 10.21 13.22
CA CYS A 104 -6.30 8.87 12.68
C CYS A 104 -5.60 7.75 13.49
N SER A 105 -5.89 7.65 14.78
CA SER A 105 -5.52 6.48 15.59
C SER A 105 -6.16 5.19 15.08
N HIS A 106 -7.30 5.28 14.38
CA HIS A 106 -8.01 4.15 13.77
C HIS A 106 -7.76 4.09 12.26
N LYS A 107 -7.79 2.87 11.71
CA LYS A 107 -7.61 2.64 10.27
C LYS A 107 -8.82 3.16 9.50
N SER A 108 -8.61 4.11 8.59
CA SER A 108 -9.64 4.63 7.71
C SER A 108 -9.76 3.80 6.44
N LEU A 109 -10.98 3.64 5.94
CA LEU A 109 -11.29 3.02 4.65
C LEU A 109 -12.00 4.08 3.80
N LEU A 110 -11.34 4.55 2.75
CA LEU A 110 -11.92 5.52 1.83
C LEU A 110 -12.22 4.85 0.49
N ARG A 111 -13.39 5.14 -0.04
CA ARG A 111 -13.83 4.69 -1.37
C ARG A 111 -13.55 5.80 -2.38
N PHE A 112 -12.92 5.43 -3.48
CA PHE A 112 -12.63 6.29 -4.62
C PHE A 112 -12.94 5.55 -5.93
N GLN A 113 -12.96 6.26 -7.05
CA GLN A 113 -13.00 5.65 -8.38
C GLN A 113 -11.61 5.72 -8.99
N CYS A 114 -11.08 4.60 -9.49
CA CYS A 114 -9.79 4.58 -10.21
C CYS A 114 -10.00 5.41 -11.49
N CYS A 115 -9.30 6.54 -11.58
CA CYS A 115 -9.39 7.47 -12.69
C CYS A 115 -8.23 7.19 -13.64
N CYS A 116 -8.52 6.57 -14.79
CA CYS A 116 -7.53 6.35 -15.86
C CYS A 116 -7.40 7.55 -16.82
N HIS A 117 -7.88 8.74 -16.43
CA HIS A 117 -7.85 9.92 -17.30
C HIS A 117 -6.61 10.77 -17.04
N LEU A 118 -5.85 11.01 -18.12
CA LEU A 118 -4.55 11.69 -18.16
C LEU A 118 -4.58 13.16 -17.66
N GLU A 119 -5.76 13.75 -17.43
CA GLU A 119 -5.90 15.17 -17.11
C GLU A 119 -6.19 15.49 -15.63
N ALA A 120 -6.35 14.49 -14.75
CA ALA A 120 -6.72 14.74 -13.36
C ALA A 120 -5.55 14.84 -12.36
N MET A 121 -4.33 14.49 -12.76
CA MET A 121 -3.15 14.51 -11.88
C MET A 121 -1.99 15.12 -12.67
N GLY A 122 -1.56 16.32 -12.28
CA GLY A 122 -0.58 17.12 -13.01
C GLY A 122 0.61 16.31 -13.54
N SER A 123 0.94 16.56 -14.81
CA SER A 123 2.18 16.24 -15.53
C SER A 123 3.01 15.05 -15.01
N GLY A 124 2.84 13.87 -15.63
CA GLY A 124 3.91 12.85 -15.67
C GLY A 124 3.65 11.50 -14.99
N VAL A 125 2.44 11.22 -14.51
CA VAL A 125 2.11 9.87 -13.99
C VAL A 125 1.76 8.91 -15.13
N ASN A 126 2.75 8.14 -15.57
CA ASN A 126 2.47 6.87 -16.24
C ASN A 126 1.57 6.06 -15.31
N CYS A 127 0.44 5.56 -15.83
CA CYS A 127 -0.50 4.71 -15.10
C CYS A 127 0.20 3.40 -14.69
N LEU A 128 1.02 3.43 -13.63
CA LEU A 128 1.34 2.24 -12.88
C LEU A 128 0.02 1.75 -12.29
N PRO A 129 -0.26 0.43 -12.36
CA PRO A 129 -1.53 -0.13 -11.93
C PRO A 129 -1.82 0.35 -10.52
N CYS A 130 -2.99 0.99 -10.32
CA CYS A 130 -3.52 1.51 -9.07
C CYS A 130 -2.88 0.74 -7.86
N CYS A 131 -1.78 1.27 -7.30
CA CYS A 131 -0.96 0.58 -6.27
C CYS A 131 -1.63 0.65 -4.88
N CYS A 132 -2.95 0.70 -4.89
CA CYS A 132 -3.78 0.46 -3.74
C CYS A 132 -3.73 -1.04 -3.49
N SER A 133 -3.60 -1.46 -2.23
CA SER A 133 -3.85 -2.84 -1.85
C SER A 133 -5.34 -3.14 -2.11
N LEU A 134 -5.66 -3.47 -3.36
CA LEU A 134 -7.01 -3.65 -3.87
C LEU A 134 -7.63 -4.86 -3.18
N SER A 135 -8.42 -4.62 -2.14
CA SER A 135 -9.49 -5.53 -1.75
C SER A 135 -10.69 -5.31 -2.69
N THR A 136 -10.52 -5.59 -3.97
CA THR A 136 -11.65 -5.62 -4.90
C THR A 136 -12.43 -6.91 -4.70
N ARG A 137 -13.66 -6.82 -4.18
CA ARG A 137 -14.65 -7.88 -4.40
C ARG A 137 -15.12 -7.73 -5.86
N ALA A 138 -14.44 -8.41 -6.77
CA ALA A 138 -14.92 -8.56 -8.15
C ALA A 138 -16.29 -9.25 -8.10
N ARG A 139 -17.34 -8.57 -8.57
CA ARG A 139 -18.60 -9.25 -8.89
C ARG A 139 -18.34 -10.04 -10.16
N TYR A 140 -18.24 -11.35 -10.03
CA TYR A 140 -18.44 -12.26 -11.16
C TYR A 140 -19.93 -12.20 -11.52
N SER A 141 -20.23 -11.62 -12.68
CA SER A 141 -21.46 -11.97 -13.39
C SER A 141 -21.11 -13.12 -14.32
N ALA A 142 -21.80 -14.24 -14.17
CA ALA A 142 -21.73 -15.38 -15.07
C ALA A 142 -22.26 -15.03 -16.47
#